data_AF-A0A1T2CP60-F1
#
_entry.id   AF-A0A1T2CP60-F1
#
_cell.length_a   1.000
_cell.length_b   1.000
_cell.length_c   1.000
_cell.angle_alpha   90.00
_cell.angle_beta   90.00
_cell.angle_gamma   90.00
#
_symmetry.space_group_name_H-M   'P 1'
#
loop_
_entity.id
_entity.type
_entity.pdbx_description
1 polymer ?
#
loop_
_entity_poly.entity_id
_entity_poly.type
_entity_poly.pdbx_seq_one_letter_code
_entity_poly.pdbx_strand_id
1 'polypeptide(L)'
;MSKKIIAIRSDGRLANQMFQLMLAFELKQLVPEAQIMGFSLPEWGLASQPLKPRTIQGNALLLPRHRFDFHQAAKALAEGLVNSIVIEGWGMRLEYFGSPSRYQQVVSDEY
;
A
#
# COMPACT_ATOMS: atom_id res chain seq x y z
N MET A 1 19.65 2.47 7.10
CA MET A 1 18.43 3.15 6.60
C MET A 1 17.22 2.52 7.27
N SER A 2 16.27 3.33 7.73
CA SER A 2 15.01 2.81 8.28
C SER A 2 14.21 2.12 7.17
N LYS A 3 13.58 0.99 7.48
CA LYS A 3 12.81 0.21 6.50
C LYS A 3 11.52 0.97 6.15
N LYS A 4 11.32 1.32 4.88
CA LYS A 4 10.10 2.00 4.40
C LYS A 4 8.98 0.98 4.20
N ILE A 5 7.83 1.24 4.81
CA ILE A 5 6.72 0.28 4.84
C ILE A 5 5.44 0.92 4.30
N ILE A 6 4.74 0.22 3.42
CA ILE A 6 3.36 0.49 3.02
C ILE A 6 2.51 -0.60 3.67
N ALA A 7 1.86 -0.25 4.77
CA ALA A 7 1.05 -1.15 5.57
C ALA A 7 -0.42 -1.09 5.13
N ILE A 8 -0.99 -2.22 4.76
CA ILE A 8 -2.42 -2.37 4.48
C ILE A 8 -3.10 -2.87 5.76
N ARG A 9 -4.05 -2.09 6.27
CA ARG A 9 -5.01 -2.56 7.27
C ARG A 9 -6.26 -3.00 6.53
N SER A 10 -6.40 -4.31 6.34
CA SER A 10 -7.52 -4.88 5.60
C SER A 10 -8.84 -4.35 6.10
N ASP A 11 -9.63 -3.78 5.20
CA ASP A 11 -10.96 -3.26 5.48
C ASP A 11 -11.96 -3.71 4.41
N GLY A 12 -13.05 -4.33 4.85
CA GLY A 12 -14.11 -4.83 3.98
C GLY A 12 -13.82 -6.15 3.27
N ARG A 13 -14.58 -6.39 2.19
CA ARG A 13 -14.57 -7.64 1.41
C ARG A 13 -13.50 -7.62 0.32
N LEU A 14 -13.37 -8.75 -0.40
CA LEU A 14 -12.39 -8.97 -1.47
C LEU A 14 -12.15 -7.75 -2.36
N ALA A 15 -13.20 -7.15 -2.92
CA ALA A 15 -13.08 -5.98 -3.80
C ALA A 15 -12.37 -4.78 -3.15
N ASN A 16 -12.67 -4.47 -1.89
CA ASN A 16 -12.02 -3.39 -1.17
C ASN A 16 -10.54 -3.69 -0.92
N GLN A 17 -10.24 -4.95 -0.57
CA GLN A 17 -8.88 -5.41 -0.38
C GLN A 17 -8.07 -5.37 -1.69
N MET A 18 -8.72 -5.56 -2.86
CA MET A 18 -8.08 -5.29 -4.17
C MET A 18 -7.66 -3.84 -4.28
N PHE A 19 -8.59 -2.91 -4.02
CA PHE A 19 -8.28 -1.49 -4.18
C PHE A 19 -7.19 -1.06 -3.21
N GLN A 20 -7.20 -1.56 -1.97
CA GLN A 20 -6.12 -1.34 -1.02
C GLN A 20 -4.78 -1.85 -1.55
N LEU A 21 -4.76 -3.06 -2.14
CA LEU A 21 -3.56 -3.64 -2.71
C LEU A 21 -3.06 -2.86 -3.94
N MET A 22 -3.94 -2.54 -4.88
CA MET A 22 -3.62 -1.73 -6.07
C MET A 22 -3.08 -0.36 -5.69
N LEU A 23 -3.66 0.29 -4.68
CA LEU A 23 -3.16 1.56 -4.16
C LEU A 23 -1.75 1.42 -3.58
N ALA A 24 -1.49 0.35 -2.84
CA ALA A 24 -0.15 0.07 -2.32
C ALA A 24 0.87 -0.16 -3.44
N PHE A 25 0.46 -0.78 -4.56
CA PHE A 25 1.32 -0.92 -5.74
C PHE A 25 1.70 0.42 -6.34
N GLU A 26 0.73 1.30 -6.54
CA GLU A 26 1.01 2.63 -7.09
C GLU A 26 1.97 3.40 -6.18
N LEU A 27 1.83 3.28 -4.84
CA LEU A 27 2.79 3.88 -3.90
C LEU A 27 4.18 3.26 -4.03
N LYS A 28 4.28 1.94 -4.19
CA LYS A 28 5.55 1.24 -4.39
C LYS A 28 6.22 1.64 -5.70
N GLN A 29 5.46 1.93 -6.77
CA GLN A 29 6.03 2.44 -8.02
C GLN A 29 6.68 3.83 -7.83
N LEU A 30 6.12 4.66 -6.94
CA LEU A 30 6.71 5.95 -6.58
C LEU A 30 7.86 5.84 -5.55
N VAL A 31 7.87 4.78 -4.74
CA VAL A 31 8.90 4.50 -3.72
C VAL A 31 9.35 3.03 -3.84
N PRO A 32 10.19 2.68 -4.83
CA PRO A 32 10.51 1.29 -5.18
C PRO A 32 11.08 0.45 -4.03
N GLU A 33 11.84 1.08 -3.14
CA GLU A 33 12.45 0.47 -1.97
C GLU A 33 11.46 0.19 -0.82
N ALA A 34 10.21 0.65 -0.92
CA ALA A 34 9.19 0.38 0.08
C ALA A 34 8.70 -1.08 0.01
N GLN A 35 8.46 -1.68 1.17
CA GLN A 35 7.84 -3.00 1.28
C GLN A 35 6.34 -2.87 1.57
N ILE A 36 5.52 -3.63 0.83
CA ILE A 36 4.08 -3.75 1.09
C ILE A 36 3.85 -4.88 2.12
N MET A 37 3.03 -4.65 3.14
CA MET A 37 2.71 -5.62 4.20
C MET A 37 1.24 -5.55 4.62
N GLY A 38 0.72 -6.61 5.23
CA GLY A 38 -0.61 -6.63 5.87
C GLY A 38 -1.78 -7.06 5.01
N PHE A 39 -1.58 -7.44 3.75
CA PHE A 39 -2.64 -7.97 2.88
C PHE A 39 -2.64 -9.51 2.84
N SER A 40 -3.83 -10.09 2.64
CA SER A 40 -4.07 -11.51 2.38
C SER A 40 -5.26 -11.68 1.44
N LEU A 41 -4.98 -12.16 0.23
CA LEU A 41 -5.92 -12.41 -0.87
C LEU A 41 -5.69 -13.84 -1.38
N PRO A 42 -6.10 -14.86 -0.60
CA PRO A 42 -5.79 -16.26 -0.88
C PRO A 42 -6.37 -16.75 -2.22
N GLU A 43 -7.49 -16.17 -2.65
CA GLU A 43 -8.17 -16.52 -3.90
C GLU A 43 -7.31 -16.26 -5.14
N TRP A 44 -6.26 -15.42 -5.01
CA TRP A 44 -5.28 -15.12 -6.06
C TRP A 44 -3.86 -15.55 -5.69
N GLY A 45 -3.68 -16.31 -4.61
CA GLY A 45 -2.36 -16.73 -4.13
C GLY A 45 -1.49 -15.57 -3.62
N LEU A 46 -2.09 -14.42 -3.28
CA LEU A 46 -1.36 -13.23 -2.85
C LEU A 46 -1.47 -13.06 -1.34
N ALA A 47 -0.36 -13.16 -0.62
CA ALA A 47 -0.32 -12.85 0.81
C ALA A 47 1.03 -12.24 1.17
N SER A 48 1.01 -11.24 2.04
CA SER A 48 2.22 -10.65 2.59
C SER A 48 2.41 -11.06 4.06
N GLN A 49 3.57 -10.71 4.59
CA GLN A 49 3.78 -10.79 6.04
C GLN A 49 2.73 -9.97 6.80
N PRO A 50 2.11 -10.54 7.86
CA PRO A 50 1.12 -9.83 8.64
C PRO A 50 1.73 -8.64 9.40
N LEU A 51 0.93 -7.61 9.63
CA LEU A 51 1.33 -6.48 10.49
C LEU A 51 1.41 -6.95 11.95
N LYS A 52 2.59 -6.86 12.55
CA LYS A 52 2.80 -7.04 13.99
C LYS A 52 2.76 -5.67 14.68
N PRO A 53 2.49 -5.58 16.00
CA PRO A 53 2.46 -4.29 16.72
C PRO A 53 3.73 -3.45 16.58
N ARG A 54 4.88 -4.08 16.32
CA ARG A 54 6.18 -3.43 16.11
C ARG A 54 6.58 -3.26 14.64
N THR A 55 5.70 -3.60 13.69
CA THR A 55 5.97 -3.46 12.25
C THR A 55 6.01 -2.00 11.85
N ILE A 56 5.10 -1.17 12.37
CA ILE A 56 5.08 0.27 12.13
C ILE A 56 5.87 0.93 13.27
N GLN A 57 7.01 1.54 12.94
CA GLN A 57 7.88 2.20 13.91
C GLN A 57 8.09 3.67 13.57
N GLY A 58 8.02 4.53 14.58
CA GLY A 58 8.18 5.98 14.41
C GLY A 58 6.96 6.63 13.75
N ASN A 59 7.20 7.69 12.97
CA ASN A 59 6.13 8.46 12.33
C ASN A 59 5.52 7.69 11.16
N ALA A 60 4.20 7.59 11.16
CA ALA A 60 3.43 6.97 10.10
C ALA A 60 2.36 7.94 9.57
N LEU A 61 2.19 7.99 8.25
CA LEU A 61 1.10 8.71 7.62
C LEU A 61 -0.10 7.76 7.46
N LEU A 62 -1.25 8.12 8.01
CA LEU A 62 -2.49 7.40 7.79
C LEU A 62 -3.18 7.92 6.52
N LEU A 63 -3.60 7.00 5.65
CA LEU A 63 -4.45 7.26 4.49
C LEU A 63 -5.86 6.72 4.78
N PRO A 64 -6.72 7.50 5.47
CA PRO A 64 -8.06 7.06 5.82
C PRO A 64 -9.03 7.24 4.65
N ARG A 65 -10.07 6.42 4.61
CA ARG A 65 -11.25 6.60 3.73
C ARG A 65 -10.88 6.65 2.23
N HIS A 66 -11.20 7.72 1.52
CA HIS A 66 -11.11 7.79 0.05
C HIS A 66 -10.47 9.08 -0.49
N ARG A 67 -10.14 10.06 0.37
CA ARG A 67 -9.46 11.30 -0.04
C ARG A 67 -8.18 11.45 0.77
N PHE A 68 -7.07 11.49 0.06
CA PHE A 68 -5.76 11.76 0.61
C PHE A 68 -4.87 12.23 -0.53
N ASP A 69 -3.87 13.04 -0.20
CA ASP A 69 -2.89 13.44 -1.21
C ASP A 69 -1.88 12.30 -1.40
N PHE A 70 -2.16 11.51 -2.42
CA PHE A 70 -1.38 10.33 -2.78
C PHE A 70 0.09 10.66 -3.09
N HIS A 71 0.34 11.73 -3.84
CA HIS A 71 1.69 12.11 -4.24
C HIS A 71 2.47 12.73 -3.09
N GLN A 72 1.85 13.55 -2.24
CA GLN A 72 2.50 14.04 -1.03
C GLN A 72 2.82 12.90 -0.05
N ALA A 73 1.94 11.90 0.08
CA ALA A 73 2.21 10.73 0.91
C ALA A 73 3.45 9.95 0.40
N ALA A 74 3.50 9.68 -0.90
CA ALA A 74 4.65 9.02 -1.52
C ALA A 74 5.94 9.84 -1.34
N LYS A 75 5.89 11.16 -1.54
CA LYS A 75 7.03 12.06 -1.34
C LYS A 75 7.52 12.03 0.11
N ALA A 76 6.62 12.12 1.09
CA ALA A 76 6.98 12.08 2.51
C ALA A 76 7.68 10.76 2.90
N LEU A 77 7.25 9.63 2.32
CA LEU A 77 7.91 8.34 2.51
C LEU A 77 9.27 8.27 1.79
N ALA A 78 9.35 8.79 0.55
CA ALA A 78 10.57 8.83 -0.25
C ALA A 78 11.68 9.64 0.44
N GLU A 79 11.34 10.80 0.99
CA GLU A 79 12.26 11.71 1.68
C GLU A 79 12.55 11.28 3.13
N GLY A 80 11.88 10.24 3.64
CA GLY A 80 12.08 9.73 4.99
C GLY A 80 11.47 10.60 6.10
N LEU A 81 10.57 11.52 5.75
CA LEU A 81 9.80 12.32 6.72
C LEU A 81 8.87 11.43 7.57
N VAL A 82 8.41 10.33 6.96
CA VAL A 82 7.74 9.21 7.62
C VAL A 82 8.44 7.91 7.26
N ASN A 83 8.40 6.93 8.16
CA ASN A 83 8.92 5.59 7.91
C ASN A 83 7.87 4.67 7.29
N SER A 84 6.60 5.04 7.43
CA SER A 84 5.49 4.17 7.03
C SER A 84 4.29 4.96 6.51
N ILE A 85 3.60 4.35 5.55
CA ILE A 85 2.25 4.73 5.13
C ILE A 85 1.30 3.62 5.58
N VAL A 86 0.15 3.98 6.17
CA VAL A 86 -0.89 3.05 6.59
C VAL A 86 -2.14 3.29 5.76
N ILE A 87 -2.53 2.30 4.96
CA ILE A 87 -3.76 2.32 4.16
C ILE A 87 -4.89 1.78 5.03
N GLU A 88 -5.80 2.66 5.42
CA GLU A 88 -7.03 2.36 6.20
C GLU A 88 -8.27 2.87 5.44
N GLY A 89 -8.17 2.85 4.12
CA GLY A 89 -9.15 3.36 3.19
C GLY A 89 -9.01 2.65 1.84
N TRP A 90 -10.02 2.76 0.99
CA TRP A 90 -10.07 2.00 -0.26
C TRP A 90 -9.39 2.73 -1.42
N GLY A 91 -9.26 4.06 -1.37
CA GLY A 91 -8.59 4.81 -2.45
C GLY A 91 -9.25 4.66 -3.82
N MET A 92 -10.58 4.56 -3.89
CA MET A 92 -11.34 4.30 -5.14
C MET A 92 -11.41 5.48 -6.12
N ARG A 93 -10.42 6.38 -6.15
CA ARG A 93 -10.37 7.43 -7.16
C ARG A 93 -9.56 6.96 -8.35
N LEU A 94 -10.17 7.00 -9.53
CA LEU A 94 -9.51 6.59 -10.78
C LEU A 94 -8.21 7.35 -11.04
N GLU A 95 -8.09 8.58 -10.55
CA GLU A 95 -6.87 9.41 -10.68
C GLU A 95 -5.63 8.81 -10.00
N TYR A 96 -5.80 7.86 -9.06
CA TYR A 96 -4.69 7.18 -8.40
C TYR A 96 -4.15 6.01 -9.21
N PHE A 97 -4.89 5.54 -10.21
CA PHE A 97 -4.63 4.29 -10.91
C PHE A 97 -4.14 4.55 -12.33
N GLY A 98 -3.05 3.89 -12.74
CA GLY A 98 -2.55 3.94 -14.10
C GLY A 98 -3.31 3.04 -15.08
N SER A 99 -2.72 2.81 -16.26
CA SER A 99 -3.31 1.92 -17.26
C SER A 99 -3.41 0.47 -16.75
N PRO A 100 -4.41 -0.32 -17.20
CA PRO A 100 -4.60 -1.71 -16.75
C PRO A 100 -3.37 -2.61 -16.87
N SER A 101 -2.52 -2.36 -17.87
CA SER A 101 -1.27 -3.11 -18.10
C SER A 101 -0.32 -3.10 -16.90
N ARG A 102 -0.37 -2.07 -16.04
CA ARG A 102 0.46 -1.99 -14.83
C ARG A 102 0.13 -3.05 -13.80
N TYR A 103 -1.12 -3.51 -13.77
CA TYR A 103 -1.58 -4.45 -12.74
C TYR A 103 -1.39 -5.91 -13.12
N GLN A 104 -0.90 -6.21 -14.32
CA GLN A 104 -0.52 -7.58 -14.68
C GLN A 104 0.57 -8.11 -13.74
N GLN A 105 1.47 -7.23 -13.28
CA GLN A 105 2.55 -7.56 -12.36
C GLN A 105 2.07 -7.92 -10.95
N VAL A 106 0.91 -7.42 -10.55
CA VAL A 106 0.33 -7.67 -9.22
C VAL A 106 0.00 -9.15 -9.03
N VAL A 107 -0.33 -9.85 -10.12
CA VAL A 107 -0.74 -11.26 -10.11
C VAL A 107 0.42 -12.20 -10.47
N SER A 108 1.56 -11.67 -10.92
CA SER A 108 2.72 -12.46 -11.37
C SER A 108 3.90 -12.49 -10.41
N ASP A 109 4.01 -11.52 -9.49
CA ASP A 109 5.13 -11.44 -8.57
C ASP A 109 4.82 -12.19 -7.25
N GLU A 110 5.73 -13.09 -6.86
CA GLU A 110 5.74 -13.69 -5.51
C GLU A 110 6.20 -12.61 -4.49
N TYR A 111 5.35 -12.25 -3.54
CA TYR A 111 5.56 -11.18 -2.54
C TYR A 111 6.29 -11.60 -1.27
#